data_AF-A0A7K3GV06-F1
#
_entry.id   AF-A0A7K3GV06-F1
#
_cell.length_a   1.000
_cell.length_b   1.000
_cell.length_c   1.000
_cell.angle_alpha   90.00
_cell.angle_beta   90.00
_cell.angle_gamma   90.00
#
_symmetry.space_group_name_H-M   'P 1'
#
loop_
_entity.id
_entity.type
_entity.pdbx_description
1 polymer ?
#
loop_
_entity_poly.entity_id
_entity_poly.type
_entity_poly.pdbx_seq_one_letter_code
_entity_poly.pdbx_strand_id
1 'polypeptide(L)'
;AEFRGVGRLGDVDFEGAKGSVKLDEAASARLILLAGDVTVGRLGGDARLGTQKGDIRVAEALSGTVELSTESGDVSIGAARGVSASLDAGTSYGRVHNALKNADDTAALHIRATTSYGDISARSL
;
A
#
# COMPACT_ATOMS: atom_id res chain seq x y z
N ALA A 1 18.14 7.70 -7.11
CA ALA A 1 18.32 6.30 -7.52
C ALA A 1 16.94 5.69 -7.67
N GLU A 2 16.76 4.74 -8.58
CA GLU A 2 15.51 3.99 -8.73
C GLU A 2 15.75 2.56 -8.25
N PHE A 3 14.87 2.03 -7.40
CA PHE A 3 14.90 0.63 -7.00
C PHE A 3 13.74 -0.09 -7.67
N ARG A 4 14.07 -1.01 -8.57
CA ARG A 4 13.08 -1.78 -9.33
C ARG A 4 13.29 -3.27 -9.10
N GLY A 5 12.30 -3.91 -8.50
CA GLY A 5 12.20 -5.34 -8.34
C GLY A 5 11.24 -5.92 -9.38
N VAL A 6 11.73 -6.82 -10.24
CA VAL A 6 10.94 -7.48 -11.29
C VAL A 6 10.79 -8.96 -10.96
N GLY A 7 9.59 -9.50 -11.16
CA GLY A 7 9.26 -10.90 -10.88
C GLY A 7 8.70 -11.13 -9.47
N ARG A 8 8.65 -12.40 -9.07
CA ARG A 8 8.13 -12.83 -7.76
C ARG A 8 9.22 -12.71 -6.72
N LEU A 9 9.15 -11.68 -5.89
CA LEU A 9 10.06 -11.50 -4.77
C LEU A 9 9.45 -12.15 -3.52
N GLY A 10 10.32 -12.66 -2.65
CA GLY A 10 9.94 -13.11 -1.32
C GLY A 10 9.74 -11.91 -0.41
N ASP A 11 10.61 -11.79 0.59
CA ASP A 11 10.65 -10.65 1.50
C ASP A 11 11.56 -9.55 0.94
N VAL A 12 11.05 -8.32 0.89
CA VAL A 12 11.81 -7.15 0.41
C VAL A 12 11.92 -6.13 1.54
N ASP A 13 13.13 -5.84 1.98
CA ASP A 13 13.42 -4.71 2.90
C ASP A 13 14.26 -3.67 2.16
N PHE A 14 13.77 -2.44 2.11
CA PHE A 14 14.46 -1.34 1.46
C PHE A 14 14.23 -0.03 2.22
N GLU A 15 15.33 0.67 2.49
CA GLU A 15 15.32 2.00 3.08
C GLU A 15 16.12 2.96 2.19
N GLY A 16 15.54 4.12 1.88
CA GLY A 16 16.18 5.08 0.98
C GLY A 16 15.74 6.52 1.19
N ALA A 17 16.66 7.47 1.06
CA ALA A 17 16.31 8.88 1.22
C ALA A 17 15.49 9.42 0.04
N LYS A 18 15.90 9.13 -1.20
CA LYS A 18 15.27 9.67 -2.40
C LYS A 18 15.21 8.66 -3.52
N GLY A 19 14.05 8.51 -4.15
CA GLY A 19 13.89 7.64 -5.31
C GLY A 19 12.53 6.98 -5.39
N SER A 20 12.19 6.49 -6.58
CA SER A 20 11.01 5.64 -6.76
C SER A 20 11.36 4.18 -6.45
N VAL A 21 10.42 3.50 -5.78
CA VAL A 21 10.47 2.05 -5.58
C VAL A 21 9.35 1.41 -6.35
N LYS A 22 9.68 0.45 -7.22
CA LYS A 22 8.70 -0.32 -7.96
C LYS A 22 8.94 -1.81 -7.80
N LEU A 23 7.96 -2.52 -7.25
CA LEU A 23 7.95 -3.97 -7.16
C LEU A 23 6.80 -4.53 -7.99
N ASP A 24 7.07 -5.51 -8.84
CA ASP A 24 6.01 -6.18 -9.60
C ASP A 24 5.20 -7.12 -8.69
N GLU A 25 5.88 -7.97 -7.92
CA GLU A 25 5.25 -8.87 -6.94
C GLU A 25 6.16 -9.09 -5.72
N ALA A 26 5.58 -9.07 -4.53
CA ALA A 26 6.27 -9.37 -3.27
C ALA A 26 5.38 -10.23 -2.36
N ALA A 27 6.00 -11.22 -1.69
CA ALA A 27 5.33 -11.99 -0.64
C ALA A 27 5.16 -11.14 0.63
N SER A 28 6.19 -10.39 1.00
CA SER A 28 6.13 -9.34 2.02
C SER A 28 7.03 -8.16 1.64
N ALA A 29 6.72 -6.96 2.13
CA ALA A 29 7.52 -5.78 1.81
C ALA A 29 7.60 -4.77 2.96
N ARG A 30 8.81 -4.34 3.30
CA ARG A 30 9.10 -3.22 4.19
C ARG A 30 9.87 -2.16 3.39
N LEU A 31 9.18 -1.08 3.01
CA LEU A 31 9.75 -0.01 2.21
C LEU A 31 9.62 1.30 2.96
N ILE A 32 10.74 1.93 3.31
CA ILE A 32 10.76 3.19 4.05
C ILE A 32 11.57 4.23 3.27
N LEU A 33 10.92 5.35 2.94
CA LEU A 33 11.55 6.45 2.22
C LEU A 33 11.36 7.80 2.91
N LEU A 34 12.28 8.74 2.66
CA LEU A 34 12.06 10.14 3.02
C LEU A 34 11.26 10.83 1.91
N ALA A 35 11.67 10.71 0.65
CA ALA A 35 10.98 11.31 -0.48
C ALA A 35 10.99 10.42 -1.73
N GLY A 36 9.83 10.01 -2.18
CA GLY A 36 9.66 9.25 -3.41
C GLY A 36 8.40 8.40 -3.40
N ASP A 37 8.04 7.94 -4.60
CA ASP A 37 6.85 7.15 -4.84
C ASP A 37 7.12 5.66 -4.66
N VAL A 38 6.19 4.97 -4.00
CA VAL A 38 6.24 3.53 -3.81
C VAL A 38 5.11 2.90 -4.59
N THR A 39 5.45 1.99 -5.50
CA THR A 39 4.47 1.21 -6.27
C THR A 39 4.73 -0.27 -6.09
N VAL A 40 3.71 -0.99 -5.64
CA VAL A 40 3.72 -2.45 -5.57
C VAL A 40 2.58 -2.97 -6.46
N GLY A 41 2.92 -3.85 -7.40
CA GLY A 41 1.94 -4.51 -8.26
C GLY A 41 1.09 -5.48 -7.45
N ARG A 42 1.67 -6.60 -7.04
CA ARG A 42 0.97 -7.65 -6.31
C ARG A 42 1.61 -7.92 -4.94
N LEU A 43 0.79 -7.91 -3.90
CA LEU A 43 1.20 -8.15 -2.53
C LEU A 43 0.54 -9.44 -1.98
N GLY A 44 1.35 -10.44 -1.68
CA GLY A 44 0.88 -11.75 -1.23
C GLY A 44 0.59 -11.85 0.26
N GLY A 45 1.13 -10.96 1.08
CA GLY A 45 1.08 -11.03 2.53
C GLY A 45 1.30 -9.67 3.17
N ASP A 46 1.99 -9.65 4.32
CA ASP A 46 2.15 -8.43 5.12
C ASP A 46 3.05 -7.39 4.42
N ALA A 47 2.71 -6.12 4.57
CA ALA A 47 3.58 -5.04 4.12
C ALA A 47 3.50 -3.79 4.97
N ARG A 48 4.62 -3.07 4.99
CA ARG A 48 4.77 -1.77 5.64
C ARG A 48 5.46 -0.81 4.69
N LEU A 49 4.69 0.12 4.15
CA LEU A 49 5.14 1.11 3.18
C LEU A 49 5.05 2.50 3.82
N GLY A 50 6.19 3.19 3.92
CA GLY A 50 6.30 4.50 4.53
C GLY A 50 7.06 5.48 3.64
N THR A 51 6.53 6.69 3.46
CA THR A 51 7.26 7.80 2.82
C THR A 51 6.93 9.11 3.50
N GLN A 52 7.83 10.08 3.67
CA GLN A 52 7.37 11.40 4.13
C GLN A 52 6.71 12.16 2.98
N LYS A 53 7.29 12.09 1.78
CA LYS A 53 6.77 12.79 0.63
C LYS A 53 6.73 11.89 -0.59
N GLY A 54 5.54 11.64 -1.10
CA GLY A 54 5.31 10.81 -2.27
C GLY A 54 4.07 9.96 -2.11
N ASP A 55 3.68 9.38 -3.23
CA ASP A 55 2.48 8.56 -3.29
C ASP A 55 2.81 7.10 -2.97
N ILE A 56 1.85 6.41 -2.36
CA ILE A 56 1.93 4.98 -2.12
C ILE A 56 0.81 4.29 -2.89
N ARG A 57 1.18 3.36 -3.78
CA ARG A 57 0.25 2.64 -4.65
C ARG A 57 0.46 1.14 -4.52
N VAL A 58 -0.57 0.42 -4.10
CA VAL A 58 -0.65 -1.04 -4.13
C VAL A 58 -1.74 -1.43 -5.12
N ALA A 59 -1.38 -2.04 -6.24
CA ALA A 59 -2.36 -2.35 -7.29
C ALA A 59 -3.27 -3.53 -6.90
N GLU A 60 -2.70 -4.55 -6.25
CA GLU A 60 -3.42 -5.75 -5.81
C GLU A 60 -2.83 -6.31 -4.52
N ALA A 61 -3.64 -6.42 -3.47
CA ALA A 61 -3.30 -7.06 -2.20
C ALA A 61 -4.22 -8.28 -1.97
N LEU A 62 -3.61 -9.43 -1.62
CA LEU A 62 -4.32 -10.70 -1.50
C LEU A 62 -4.76 -11.02 -0.07
N SER A 63 -3.90 -10.78 0.92
CA SER A 63 -4.17 -11.13 2.33
C SER A 63 -3.12 -10.51 3.24
N GLY A 64 -3.35 -10.57 4.56
CA GLY A 64 -2.40 -10.12 5.58
C GLY A 64 -2.67 -8.69 6.05
N THR A 65 -1.67 -8.07 6.67
CA THR A 65 -1.73 -6.71 7.19
C THR A 65 -0.88 -5.77 6.35
N VAL A 66 -1.52 -4.74 5.80
CA VAL A 66 -0.88 -3.74 4.94
C VAL A 66 -0.95 -2.38 5.60
N GLU A 67 0.20 -1.88 6.05
CA GLU A 67 0.36 -0.55 6.63
C GLU A 67 0.95 0.40 5.60
N LEU A 68 0.23 1.48 5.31
CA LEU A 68 0.60 2.52 4.37
C LEU A 68 0.60 3.84 5.13
N SER A 69 1.74 4.51 5.22
CA SER A 69 1.84 5.81 5.89
C SER A 69 2.59 6.81 5.03
N THR A 70 1.98 7.96 4.75
CA THR A 70 2.65 9.09 4.09
C THR A 70 2.40 10.40 4.82
N GLU A 71 3.33 11.36 4.81
CA GLU A 71 3.06 12.70 5.36
C GLU A 71 2.41 13.58 4.29
N SER A 72 2.89 13.52 3.06
CA SER A 72 2.33 14.25 1.92
C SER A 72 2.34 13.38 0.67
N GLY A 73 1.14 13.03 0.20
CA GLY A 73 0.91 12.21 -0.97
C GLY A 73 -0.38 11.41 -0.86
N ASP A 74 -0.79 10.86 -2.00
CA ASP A 74 -1.98 10.04 -2.08
C ASP A 74 -1.66 8.58 -1.76
N VAL A 75 -2.62 7.90 -1.13
CA VAL A 75 -2.53 6.47 -0.82
C VAL A 75 -3.61 5.74 -1.60
N SER A 76 -3.21 4.77 -2.42
CA SER A 76 -4.14 3.95 -3.20
C SER A 76 -3.87 2.47 -3.00
N ILE A 77 -4.92 1.70 -2.73
CA ILE A 77 -4.84 0.26 -2.56
C ILE A 77 -6.00 -0.48 -3.25
N GLY A 78 -5.65 -1.51 -4.02
CA GLY A 78 -6.58 -2.46 -4.61
C GLY A 78 -6.61 -3.77 -3.82
N ALA A 79 -7.79 -4.19 -3.35
CA ALA A 79 -7.98 -5.54 -2.83
C ALA A 79 -8.24 -6.51 -4.00
N ALA A 80 -7.61 -7.68 -3.96
CA ALA A 80 -7.80 -8.72 -4.98
C ALA A 80 -9.26 -9.20 -5.04
N ARG A 81 -9.65 -9.78 -6.18
CA ARG A 81 -11.03 -10.25 -6.41
C ARG A 81 -11.42 -11.32 -5.38
N GLY A 82 -12.56 -11.12 -4.71
CA GLY A 82 -13.10 -12.07 -3.74
C GLY A 82 -12.45 -12.02 -2.35
N VAL A 83 -11.56 -11.06 -2.11
CA VAL A 83 -10.94 -10.84 -0.79
C VAL A 83 -11.78 -9.87 0.03
N SER A 84 -12.22 -10.29 1.22
CA SER A 84 -12.77 -9.38 2.22
C SER A 84 -11.64 -8.60 2.88
N ALA A 85 -11.72 -7.27 2.82
CA ALA A 85 -10.72 -6.36 3.33
C ALA A 85 -11.31 -5.32 4.30
N SER A 86 -10.69 -5.15 5.46
CA SER A 86 -11.03 -4.05 6.36
C SER A 86 -10.13 -2.85 6.09
N LEU A 87 -10.69 -1.64 6.06
CA LEU A 87 -9.94 -0.39 5.91
C LEU A 87 -10.01 0.43 7.19
N ASP A 88 -8.85 0.70 7.78
CA ASP A 88 -8.61 1.76 8.75
C ASP A 88 -7.86 2.89 8.04
N ALA A 89 -8.57 3.96 7.67
CA ALA A 89 -8.01 5.06 6.91
C ALA A 89 -8.16 6.38 7.67
N GLY A 90 -7.06 7.11 7.83
CA GLY A 90 -7.02 8.42 8.47
C GLY A 90 -6.27 9.44 7.62
N THR A 91 -6.93 10.56 7.29
CA THR A 91 -6.28 11.72 6.67
C THR A 91 -6.53 13.00 7.47
N SER A 92 -5.51 13.83 7.66
CA SER A 92 -5.69 15.16 8.28
C SER A 92 -6.27 16.16 7.28
N TYR A 93 -5.76 16.14 6.04
CA TYR A 93 -6.16 17.03 4.96
C TYR A 93 -6.33 16.24 3.67
N GLY A 94 -7.57 15.83 3.39
CA GLY A 94 -7.92 15.12 2.17
C GLY A 94 -9.26 14.39 2.31
N ARG A 95 -9.51 13.46 1.41
CA ARG A 95 -10.72 12.63 1.38
C ARG A 95 -10.36 11.15 1.41
N VAL A 96 -11.16 10.40 2.15
CA VAL A 96 -11.12 8.94 2.13
C VAL A 96 -12.21 8.44 1.21
N HIS A 97 -11.84 7.72 0.17
CA HIS A 97 -12.74 6.99 -0.71
C HIS A 97 -12.60 5.49 -0.45
N ASN A 98 -13.67 4.86 0.01
CA ASN A 98 -13.72 3.42 0.22
C ASN A 98 -14.78 2.80 -0.69
N ALA A 99 -14.32 2.00 -1.63
CA ALA A 99 -15.12 1.18 -2.55
C ALA A 99 -14.75 -0.31 -2.42
N LEU A 100 -14.33 -0.74 -1.23
CA LEU A 100 -14.09 -2.15 -0.93
C LEU A 100 -15.40 -2.92 -0.89
N LYS A 101 -15.38 -4.11 -1.47
CA LYS A 101 -16.47 -5.09 -1.47
C LYS A 101 -16.05 -6.23 -0.57
N ASN A 102 -16.70 -6.35 0.58
CA ASN A 102 -16.49 -7.44 1.52
C ASN A 102 -17.67 -8.39 1.45
N ALA A 103 -17.40 -9.69 1.37
CA ALA A 103 -18.39 -10.70 1.73
C ALA A 103 -18.51 -10.72 3.27
N ASP A 104 -19.65 -11.16 3.82
CA ASP A 104 -19.97 -11.23 5.27
C ASP A 104 -19.03 -12.11 6.13
N ASP A 105 -17.88 -12.50 5.59
CA ASP A 105 -16.81 -13.26 6.22
C ASP A 105 -15.74 -12.36 6.87
N THR A 106 -14.91 -13.00 7.72
CA THR A 106 -13.77 -12.36 8.37
C THR A 106 -12.82 -11.75 7.33
N ALA A 107 -12.46 -10.48 7.49
CA ALA A 107 -11.54 -9.80 6.59
C ALA A 107 -10.18 -10.53 6.60
N ALA A 108 -9.77 -11.06 5.45
CA ALA A 108 -8.46 -11.69 5.26
C ALA A 108 -7.35 -10.67 5.00
N LEU A 109 -7.73 -9.44 4.63
CA LEU A 109 -6.83 -8.33 4.37
C LEU A 109 -7.14 -7.16 5.30
N HIS A 110 -6.18 -6.76 6.13
CA HIS A 110 -6.28 -5.61 7.00
C HIS A 110 -5.45 -4.47 6.44
N ILE A 111 -6.12 -3.40 6.02
CA ILE A 111 -5.49 -2.23 5.43
C ILE A 111 -5.51 -1.11 6.48
N ARG A 112 -4.34 -0.59 6.82
CA ARG A 112 -4.18 0.63 7.60
C ARG A 112 -3.49 1.69 6.74
N ALA A 113 -4.19 2.76 6.43
CA ALA A 113 -3.70 3.84 5.59
C ALA A 113 -3.76 5.17 6.34
N THR A 114 -2.62 5.84 6.51
CA THR A 114 -2.57 7.17 7.13
C THR A 114 -1.85 8.16 6.23
N THR A 115 -2.46 9.33 6.02
CA THR A 115 -1.81 10.46 5.34
C THR A 115 -2.04 11.77 6.08
N SER A 116 -1.09 12.70 6.11
CA SER A 116 -1.37 14.03 6.66
C SER A 116 -1.97 14.94 5.58
N TYR A 117 -1.47 14.86 4.35
CA TYR A 117 -1.93 15.65 3.20
C TYR A 117 -2.07 14.76 1.98
N GLY A 118 -3.31 14.46 1.59
CA GLY A 118 -3.61 13.65 0.42
C GLY A 118 -4.89 12.85 0.57
N ASP A 119 -5.33 12.27 -0.53
CA ASP A 119 -6.50 11.44 -0.60
C ASP A 119 -6.13 9.96 -0.37
N ILE A 120 -6.99 9.23 0.33
CA ILE A 120 -6.85 7.79 0.53
C ILE A 120 -7.94 7.09 -0.28
N SER A 121 -7.57 6.21 -1.19
CA SER A 121 -8.51 5.45 -2.02
C SER A 121 -8.29 3.95 -1.84
N ALA A 122 -9.32 3.25 -1.39
CA ALA A 122 -9.36 1.80 -1.33
C ALA A 122 -10.47 1.27 -2.22
N ARG A 123 -10.18 0.26 -3.04
CA ARG A 123 -11.19 -0.36 -3.93
C ARG A 123 -10.95 -1.85 -4.11
N SER A 124 -12.01 -2.61 -4.33
CA SER A 124 -11.88 -4.00 -4.78
C SER A 124 -11.78 -4.07 -6.31
N LEU A 125 -11.00 -5.02 -6.82
CA LEU A 125 -10.80 -5.23 -8.26
C LEU A 125 -11.97 -5.93 -8.96
#